data_AF-A0A9P0C391-F1
#
_entry.id   AF-A0A9P0C391-F1
#
_cell.length_a   1.000
_cell.length_b   1.000
_cell.length_c   1.000
_cell.angle_alpha   90.00
_cell.angle_beta   90.00
_cell.angle_gamma   90.00
#
_symmetry.space_group_name_H-M   'P 1'
#
loop_
_entity.id
_entity.type
_entity.pdbx_description
1 polymer ?
#
loop_
_entity_poly.entity_id
_entity_poly.type
_entity_poly.pdbx_seq_one_letter_code
_entity_poly.pdbx_strand_id
1 'polypeptide(L)'
;MLETPKKKKRIWMAISENLKDYNIDMTPDQVRWKINALTKKYKKCIETECLNKFKYFKEMDNIYSLYNVDSDAYLISELMHDIRIKNGKTLSNNKRQFPESKHSIKIRKIRLANRIESDRCQAKINLERQWIEYLHIQECLRIQRDETIDRGLDIKEQELQLRKKELDLKQSIELRNIQLNEKYLDEYLQVQKEKCELLKQFFMNTF
;
A
#
# COMPACT_ATOMS: atom_id res chain seq x y z
N MET A 1 -18.27 -4.24 -14.76
CA MET A 1 -17.71 -5.62 -14.84
C MET A 1 -16.33 -5.54 -15.45
N LEU A 2 -15.31 -6.08 -14.77
CA LEU A 2 -13.92 -5.97 -15.23
C LEU A 2 -13.68 -6.75 -16.53
N GLU A 3 -13.23 -6.06 -17.57
CA GLU A 3 -12.94 -6.67 -18.86
C GLU A 3 -11.55 -7.34 -18.85
N THR A 4 -11.53 -8.67 -18.88
CA THR A 4 -10.30 -9.43 -18.72
C THR A 4 -9.36 -9.34 -19.93
N PRO A 5 -8.02 -9.47 -19.74
CA PRO A 5 -7.03 -9.53 -20.82
C PRO A 5 -7.32 -10.57 -21.91
N LYS A 6 -8.13 -11.60 -21.58
CA LYS A 6 -8.57 -12.67 -22.48
C LYS A 6 -9.38 -12.14 -23.68
N LYS A 7 -10.15 -11.05 -23.52
CA LYS A 7 -10.92 -10.44 -24.64
C LYS A 7 -9.99 -9.82 -25.68
N LYS A 8 -9.01 -9.00 -25.25
CA LYS A 8 -8.07 -8.32 -26.14
C LYS A 8 -7.26 -9.32 -26.99
N LYS A 9 -6.88 -10.49 -26.44
CA LYS A 9 -6.18 -11.55 -27.20
C LYS A 9 -7.02 -12.13 -28.36
N ARG A 10 -8.34 -12.30 -28.20
CA ARG A 10 -9.22 -12.86 -29.24
C ARG A 10 -9.30 -11.99 -30.49
N ILE A 11 -9.29 -10.66 -30.33
CA ILE A 11 -9.33 -9.72 -31.45
C ILE A 11 -8.06 -9.82 -32.31
N TRP A 12 -6.88 -9.89 -31.67
CA TRP A 12 -5.62 -10.05 -32.40
C TRP A 12 -5.51 -11.39 -33.12
N MET A 13 -6.09 -12.46 -32.56
CA MET A 13 -6.19 -13.76 -33.23
C MET A 13 -7.09 -13.68 -34.47
N ALA A 14 -8.29 -13.09 -34.35
CA ALA A 14 -9.21 -12.94 -35.48
C ALA A 14 -8.65 -12.05 -36.61
N ILE A 15 -7.92 -10.98 -36.29
CA ILE A 15 -7.27 -10.13 -37.30
C ILE A 15 -6.10 -10.88 -37.97
N SER A 16 -5.30 -11.61 -37.18
CA SER A 16 -4.22 -12.47 -37.68
C SER A 16 -4.73 -13.56 -38.63
N GLU A 17 -5.88 -14.16 -38.32
CA GLU A 17 -6.54 -15.14 -39.17
C GLU A 17 -7.08 -14.52 -40.46
N ASN A 18 -7.82 -13.40 -40.37
CA ASN A 18 -8.34 -12.71 -41.55
C ASN A 18 -7.25 -12.15 -42.48
N LEU A 19 -6.04 -11.86 -41.97
CA LEU A 19 -4.92 -11.42 -42.82
C LEU A 19 -4.37 -12.54 -43.73
N LYS A 20 -4.57 -13.81 -43.36
CA LYS A 20 -4.22 -14.96 -44.20
C LYS A 20 -5.07 -15.04 -45.46
N ASP A 21 -6.33 -14.62 -45.38
CA ASP A 21 -7.23 -14.50 -46.56
C ASP A 21 -6.68 -13.51 -47.61
N TYR A 22 -5.72 -12.66 -47.24
CA TYR A 22 -4.99 -11.72 -48.12
C TYR A 22 -3.52 -12.12 -48.40
N ASN A 23 -3.13 -13.36 -48.08
CA ASN A 23 -1.74 -13.86 -48.14
C ASN A 23 -0.75 -13.07 -47.25
N ILE A 24 -1.20 -12.52 -46.12
CA ILE A 24 -0.35 -11.81 -45.15
C ILE A 24 -0.24 -12.64 -43.87
N ASP A 25 0.83 -13.41 -43.74
CA ASP A 25 1.14 -14.13 -42.50
C ASP A 25 1.73 -13.17 -41.45
N MET A 26 0.91 -12.84 -40.45
CA MET A 26 1.35 -12.17 -39.23
C MET A 26 0.77 -12.87 -38.00
N THR A 27 1.59 -13.04 -36.96
CA THR A 27 1.12 -13.57 -35.67
C THR A 27 0.22 -12.56 -34.94
N PRO A 28 -0.65 -12.99 -34.01
CA PRO A 28 -1.50 -12.09 -33.23
C PRO A 28 -0.72 -11.00 -32.50
N ASP A 29 0.49 -11.30 -31.99
CA ASP A 29 1.32 -10.31 -31.31
C ASP A 29 1.99 -9.33 -32.29
N GLN A 30 2.38 -9.78 -33.49
CA GLN A 30 2.84 -8.88 -34.57
C GLN A 30 1.72 -7.92 -35.00
N VAL A 31 0.50 -8.42 -35.18
CA VAL A 31 -0.70 -7.60 -35.47
C VAL A 31 -0.92 -6.56 -34.38
N ARG A 32 -0.90 -6.97 -33.10
CA ARG A 32 -1.03 -6.08 -31.94
C ARG A 32 0.06 -5.00 -31.94
N TRP A 33 1.33 -5.35 -32.16
CA TRP A 33 2.43 -4.39 -32.22
C TRP A 33 2.29 -3.43 -33.40
N LYS A 34 1.90 -3.92 -34.58
CA LYS A 34 1.70 -3.11 -35.79
C LYS A 34 0.60 -2.06 -35.57
N ILE A 35 -0.55 -2.48 -35.06
CA ILE A 35 -1.68 -1.59 -34.76
C ILE A 35 -1.29 -0.56 -33.68
N ASN A 36 -0.63 -0.98 -32.60
CA ASN A 36 -0.14 -0.06 -31.57
C ASN A 36 0.88 0.97 -32.13
N ALA A 37 1.77 0.55 -33.01
CA ALA A 37 2.76 1.44 -33.64
C ALA A 37 2.10 2.45 -34.59
N LEU A 38 1.09 2.02 -35.37
CA LEU A 38 0.29 2.91 -36.21
C LEU A 38 -0.50 3.91 -35.36
N THR A 39 -1.19 3.46 -34.31
CA THR A 39 -1.93 4.33 -33.38
C THR A 39 -1.03 5.35 -32.69
N LYS A 40 0.17 4.96 -32.24
CA LYS A 40 1.15 5.91 -31.66
C LYS A 40 1.62 6.94 -32.67
N LYS A 41 1.93 6.54 -33.91
CA LYS A 41 2.32 7.48 -34.98
C LYS A 41 1.18 8.43 -35.35
N TYR A 42 -0.04 7.92 -35.44
CA TYR A 42 -1.25 8.70 -35.72
C TYR A 42 -1.50 9.77 -34.64
N LYS A 43 -1.51 9.41 -33.36
CA LYS A 43 -1.66 10.37 -32.24
C LYS A 43 -0.58 11.45 -32.27
N LYS A 44 0.70 11.07 -32.47
CA LYS A 44 1.80 12.03 -32.63
C LYS A 44 1.62 12.97 -33.83
N CYS A 45 1.06 12.49 -34.96
CA CYS A 45 0.79 13.33 -36.12
C CYS A 45 -0.31 14.37 -35.86
N ILE A 46 -1.34 14.04 -35.05
CA ILE A 46 -2.34 15.01 -34.57
C ILE A 46 -1.66 16.04 -33.64
N GLU A 47 -0.94 15.56 -32.62
CA GLU A 47 -0.27 16.40 -31.60
C GLU A 47 0.77 17.38 -32.18
N THR A 48 1.34 17.09 -33.35
CA THR A 48 2.43 17.88 -33.97
C THR A 48 2.03 18.54 -35.30
N GLU A 49 0.74 18.53 -35.66
CA GLU A 49 0.18 19.01 -36.95
C GLU A 49 0.90 18.50 -38.22
N CYS A 50 1.69 17.44 -38.11
CA CYS A 50 2.55 16.91 -39.17
C CYS A 50 1.80 15.88 -40.04
N LEU A 51 0.59 16.23 -40.48
CA LEU A 51 -0.38 15.32 -41.12
C LEU A 51 0.21 14.64 -42.37
N ASN A 52 0.99 15.38 -43.17
CA ASN A 52 1.50 14.93 -44.47
C ASN A 52 2.70 13.96 -44.40
N LYS A 53 3.25 13.67 -43.20
CA LYS A 53 4.44 12.80 -43.05
C LYS A 53 4.12 11.33 -42.79
N PHE A 54 2.85 10.98 -42.57
CA PHE A 54 2.44 9.60 -42.27
C PHE A 54 1.56 9.04 -43.40
N LYS A 55 2.12 8.10 -44.17
CA LYS A 55 1.47 7.50 -45.36
C LYS A 55 0.07 6.92 -45.11
N TYR A 56 -0.23 6.48 -43.88
CA TYR A 56 -1.51 5.89 -43.50
C TYR A 56 -2.37 6.84 -42.65
N PHE A 57 -2.09 8.15 -42.66
CA PHE A 57 -2.81 9.11 -41.84
C PHE A 57 -4.30 9.17 -42.22
N LYS A 58 -4.61 9.26 -43.52
CA LYS A 58 -5.99 9.40 -44.02
C LYS A 58 -6.83 8.16 -43.76
N GLU A 59 -6.23 6.97 -43.88
CA GLU A 59 -6.88 5.69 -43.59
C GLU A 59 -7.15 5.55 -42.09
N MET A 60 -6.19 5.94 -41.25
CA MET A 60 -6.37 5.94 -39.79
C MET A 60 -7.41 6.97 -39.35
N ASP A 61 -7.32 8.21 -39.83
CA ASP A 61 -8.28 9.28 -39.53
C ASP A 61 -9.70 8.86 -39.89
N ASN A 62 -9.90 8.32 -41.11
CA ASN A 62 -11.19 7.78 -41.54
C ASN A 62 -11.69 6.64 -40.63
N ILE A 63 -10.83 5.74 -40.15
CA ILE A 63 -11.20 4.70 -39.18
C ILE A 63 -11.62 5.30 -37.83
N TYR A 64 -10.86 6.27 -37.30
CA TYR A 64 -11.18 6.91 -36.03
C TYR A 64 -12.45 7.77 -36.11
N SER A 65 -12.68 8.47 -37.22
CA SER A 65 -13.84 9.35 -37.44
C SER A 65 -15.13 8.58 -37.77
N LEU A 66 -15.07 7.52 -38.59
CA LEU A 66 -16.24 6.69 -38.91
C LEU A 66 -16.76 5.91 -37.70
N TYR A 67 -15.85 5.30 -36.95
CA TYR A 67 -16.20 4.34 -35.90
C TYR A 67 -16.16 4.92 -34.49
N ASN A 68 -15.90 6.23 -34.37
CA ASN A 68 -15.86 7.00 -33.12
C ASN A 68 -15.04 6.28 -32.04
N VAL A 69 -13.87 5.78 -32.45
CA VAL A 69 -13.04 4.85 -31.68
C VAL A 69 -12.23 5.62 -30.64
N ASP A 70 -12.87 5.97 -29.53
CA ASP A 70 -12.15 6.14 -28.29
C ASP A 70 -11.28 4.89 -28.08
N SER A 71 -10.01 5.12 -27.75
CA SER A 71 -8.88 4.18 -27.92
C SER A 71 -8.98 2.86 -27.13
N ASP A 72 -10.08 2.63 -26.41
CA ASP A 72 -10.40 1.46 -25.59
C ASP A 72 -11.81 0.84 -25.86
N ALA A 73 -12.59 1.37 -26.81
CA ALA A 73 -13.94 0.88 -27.13
C ALA A 73 -13.97 -0.07 -28.36
N TYR A 74 -14.11 -1.37 -28.12
CA TYR A 74 -13.92 -2.43 -29.12
C TYR A 74 -15.13 -2.72 -30.04
N LEU A 75 -15.44 -1.83 -31.00
CA LEU A 75 -16.44 -2.09 -32.07
C LEU A 75 -15.94 -3.00 -33.22
N ILE A 76 -14.62 -3.19 -33.34
CA ILE A 76 -14.00 -3.85 -34.51
C ILE A 76 -14.43 -5.31 -34.68
N SER A 77 -14.69 -6.04 -33.59
CA SER A 77 -15.02 -7.47 -33.66
C SER A 77 -16.45 -7.75 -34.14
N GLU A 78 -17.36 -6.78 -34.02
CA GLU A 78 -18.75 -6.89 -34.50
C GLU A 78 -18.78 -6.57 -36.01
N LEU A 79 -18.07 -5.52 -36.43
CA LEU A 79 -17.94 -5.10 -37.83
C LEU A 79 -17.26 -6.15 -38.73
N MET A 80 -16.30 -6.91 -38.21
CA MET A 80 -15.63 -8.00 -38.97
C MET A 80 -16.61 -9.12 -39.36
N HIS A 81 -17.65 -9.34 -38.57
CA HIS A 81 -18.69 -10.34 -38.88
C HIS A 81 -19.59 -9.87 -40.04
N ASP A 82 -19.92 -8.58 -40.09
CA ASP A 82 -20.69 -7.96 -41.17
C ASP A 82 -19.92 -7.88 -42.50
N ILE A 83 -18.59 -7.70 -42.45
CA ILE A 83 -17.76 -7.70 -43.67
C ILE A 83 -17.68 -9.11 -44.27
N ARG A 84 -17.59 -10.16 -43.45
CA ARG A 84 -17.56 -11.56 -43.94
C ARG A 84 -18.86 -11.97 -44.63
N ILE A 85 -20.00 -11.40 -44.21
CA ILE A 85 -21.33 -11.61 -44.84
C ILE A 85 -21.40 -11.04 -46.27
N LYS A 86 -20.58 -10.04 -46.62
CA LYS A 86 -20.65 -9.41 -47.96
C LYS A 86 -20.00 -10.22 -49.09
N ASN A 87 -19.16 -11.20 -48.79
CA ASN A 87 -18.38 -11.94 -49.79
C ASN A 87 -18.79 -13.41 -49.99
N GLY A 88 -19.93 -13.87 -49.46
CA GLY A 88 -20.39 -15.25 -49.66
C GLY A 88 -21.90 -15.47 -49.43
N LYS A 89 -22.59 -16.03 -50.44
CA LYS A 89 -23.95 -16.61 -50.35
C LYS A 89 -23.94 -17.70 -49.24
N THR A 90 -24.92 -17.94 -48.35
CA THR A 90 -26.32 -17.47 -48.15
C THR A 90 -26.65 -17.66 -46.63
N LEU A 91 -27.83 -17.49 -46.02
CA LEU A 91 -29.25 -17.51 -46.43
C LEU A 91 -30.12 -16.60 -45.50
N SER A 92 -31.42 -16.53 -45.77
CA SER A 92 -32.54 -15.98 -44.98
C SER A 92 -32.37 -15.80 -43.45
N ASN A 93 -32.54 -14.57 -42.96
CA ASN A 93 -33.78 -14.20 -42.25
C ASN A 93 -33.93 -12.70 -41.98
N ASN A 94 -35.17 -12.22 -42.10
CA ASN A 94 -35.53 -10.81 -41.92
C ASN A 94 -35.35 -10.33 -40.47
N LYS A 95 -34.40 -9.42 -40.24
CA LYS A 95 -34.52 -8.37 -39.22
C LYS A 95 -34.13 -7.02 -39.81
N ARG A 96 -35.14 -6.26 -40.25
CA ARG A 96 -34.98 -4.83 -40.55
C ARG A 96 -34.59 -4.11 -39.26
N GLN A 97 -33.31 -3.79 -39.10
CA GLN A 97 -32.90 -2.79 -38.11
C GLN A 97 -33.46 -1.44 -38.57
N PHE A 98 -34.46 -0.94 -37.86
CA PHE A 98 -34.85 0.46 -37.98
C PHE A 98 -33.67 1.35 -37.54
N PRO A 99 -33.41 2.47 -38.22
CA PRO A 99 -32.39 3.41 -37.76
C PRO A 99 -32.76 3.89 -36.36
N GLU A 100 -31.86 3.67 -35.39
CA GLU A 100 -32.10 4.11 -34.02
C GLU A 100 -32.33 5.63 -33.97
N SER A 101 -33.41 6.04 -33.32
CA SER A 101 -33.69 7.46 -33.12
C SER A 101 -32.51 8.14 -32.42
N LYS A 102 -32.16 9.35 -32.85
CA LYS A 102 -31.15 10.20 -32.18
C LYS A 102 -31.42 10.34 -30.68
N HIS A 103 -32.68 10.16 -30.24
CA HIS A 103 -33.08 10.13 -28.84
C HIS A 103 -32.61 8.86 -28.07
N SER A 104 -32.75 7.66 -28.64
CA SER A 104 -32.30 6.42 -27.96
C SER A 104 -30.77 6.36 -27.83
N ILE A 105 -30.05 6.89 -28.82
CA ILE A 105 -28.58 7.05 -28.78
C ILE A 105 -28.17 7.98 -27.63
N LYS A 106 -28.85 9.13 -27.45
CA LYS A 106 -28.60 10.04 -26.31
C LYS A 106 -28.87 9.36 -24.96
N ILE A 107 -29.98 8.63 -24.82
CA ILE A 107 -30.28 7.88 -23.59
C ILE A 107 -29.20 6.83 -23.29
N ARG A 108 -28.71 6.09 -24.29
CA ARG A 108 -27.63 5.10 -24.11
C ARG A 108 -26.34 5.75 -23.63
N LYS A 109 -25.97 6.92 -24.19
CA LYS A 109 -24.79 7.70 -23.75
C LYS A 109 -24.91 8.17 -22.29
N ILE A 110 -26.06 8.70 -21.89
CA ILE A 110 -26.30 9.13 -20.49
C ILE A 110 -26.18 7.96 -19.52
N ARG A 111 -26.80 6.81 -19.82
CA ARG A 111 -26.69 5.60 -18.97
C ARG A 111 -25.25 5.10 -18.83
N LEU A 112 -24.45 5.20 -19.90
CA LEU A 112 -23.05 4.80 -19.86
C LEU A 112 -22.20 5.78 -19.04
N ALA A 113 -22.39 7.09 -19.21
CA ALA A 113 -21.72 8.12 -18.40
C ALA A 113 -22.00 7.93 -16.91
N ASN A 114 -23.28 7.79 -16.53
CA ASN A 114 -23.68 7.56 -15.14
C ASN A 114 -23.07 6.27 -14.55
N ARG A 115 -22.89 5.20 -15.35
CA ARG A 115 -22.19 3.98 -14.91
C ARG A 115 -20.71 4.22 -14.69
N ILE A 116 -20.03 4.90 -15.61
CA ILE A 116 -18.59 5.22 -15.49
C ILE A 116 -18.34 6.11 -14.27
N GLU A 117 -19.22 7.09 -14.03
CA GLU A 117 -19.16 7.96 -12.87
C GLU A 117 -19.41 7.20 -11.57
N SER A 118 -20.43 6.31 -11.54
CA SER A 118 -20.66 5.41 -10.40
C SER A 118 -19.47 4.48 -10.11
N ASP A 119 -18.87 3.87 -11.13
CA ASP A 119 -17.69 3.00 -11.00
C ASP A 119 -16.47 3.81 -10.49
N ARG A 120 -16.30 5.06 -10.94
CA ARG A 120 -15.25 5.98 -10.49
C ARG A 120 -15.45 6.44 -9.04
N CYS A 121 -16.68 6.78 -8.66
CA CYS A 121 -17.03 7.12 -7.28
C CYS A 121 -16.81 5.94 -6.34
N GLN A 122 -17.21 4.72 -6.74
CA GLN A 122 -16.97 3.53 -5.94
C GLN A 122 -15.47 3.22 -5.80
N ALA A 123 -14.68 3.39 -6.86
CA ALA A 123 -13.23 3.24 -6.79
C ALA A 123 -12.59 4.25 -5.83
N LYS A 124 -13.05 5.51 -5.85
CA LYS A 124 -12.60 6.54 -4.90
C LYS A 124 -12.94 6.16 -3.45
N ILE A 125 -14.19 5.78 -3.18
CA ILE A 125 -14.64 5.35 -1.84
C ILE A 125 -13.84 4.14 -1.34
N ASN A 126 -13.51 3.19 -2.22
CA ASN A 126 -12.70 2.03 -1.87
C ASN A 126 -11.26 2.40 -1.51
N LEU A 127 -10.65 3.36 -2.24
CA LEU A 127 -9.31 3.87 -1.92
C LEU A 127 -9.31 4.68 -0.61
N GLU A 128 -10.33 5.52 -0.38
CA GLU A 128 -10.49 6.25 0.88
C GLU A 128 -10.63 5.28 2.06
N ARG A 129 -11.41 4.20 1.92
CA ARG A 129 -11.52 3.14 2.93
C ARG A 129 -10.18 2.47 3.22
N GLN A 130 -9.45 2.05 2.17
CA GLN A 130 -8.12 1.42 2.32
C GLN A 130 -7.11 2.36 2.98
N TRP A 131 -7.16 3.65 2.67
CA TRP A 131 -6.31 4.66 3.28
C TRP A 131 -6.63 4.87 4.77
N ILE A 132 -7.92 4.95 5.13
CA ILE A 132 -8.37 5.05 6.52
C ILE A 132 -7.94 3.80 7.32
N GLU A 133 -8.11 2.60 6.75
CA GLU A 133 -7.70 1.34 7.38
C GLU A 133 -6.17 1.28 7.60
N TYR A 134 -5.38 1.69 6.61
CA TYR A 134 -3.92 1.82 6.75
C TYR A 134 -3.53 2.80 7.86
N LEU A 135 -4.17 3.97 7.94
CA LEU A 135 -3.91 4.94 9.01
C LEU A 135 -4.25 4.40 10.41
N HIS A 136 -5.36 3.67 10.56
CA HIS A 136 -5.70 3.01 11.83
C HIS A 136 -4.66 1.97 12.21
N ILE A 137 -4.18 1.16 11.26
CA ILE A 137 -3.11 0.17 11.51
C ILE A 137 -1.81 0.87 11.94
N GLN A 138 -1.41 1.96 11.28
CA GLN A 138 -0.22 2.74 11.66
C GLN A 138 -0.34 3.32 13.08
N GLU A 139 -1.51 3.83 13.46
CA GLU A 139 -1.76 4.39 14.78
C GLU A 139 -1.77 3.31 15.87
N CYS A 140 -2.40 2.16 15.64
CA CYS A 140 -2.31 1.00 16.55
C CYS A 140 -0.86 0.53 16.74
N LEU A 141 -0.06 0.49 15.67
CA LEU A 141 1.37 0.16 15.74
C LEU A 141 2.21 1.25 16.41
N ARG A 142 1.75 2.50 16.47
CA ARG A 142 2.37 3.57 17.25
C ARG A 142 2.07 3.38 18.73
N ILE A 143 0.79 3.24 19.09
CA ILE A 143 0.33 3.00 20.47
C ILE A 143 1.04 1.78 21.08
N GLN A 144 1.13 0.65 20.36
CA GLN A 144 1.82 -0.55 20.86
C GLN A 144 3.32 -0.35 21.13
N ARG A 145 4.00 0.52 20.35
CA ARG A 145 5.40 0.87 20.60
C ARG A 145 5.53 1.74 21.83
N ASP A 146 4.69 2.77 21.94
CA ASP A 146 4.67 3.70 23.05
C ASP A 146 4.36 2.94 24.37
N GLU A 147 3.33 2.09 24.40
CA GLU A 147 3.01 1.19 25.52
C GLU A 147 4.15 0.25 25.92
N THR A 148 5.00 -0.16 24.98
CA THR A 148 6.14 -1.05 25.24
C THR A 148 7.32 -0.28 25.82
N ILE A 149 7.49 0.99 25.41
CA ILE A 149 8.47 1.91 25.99
C ILE A 149 8.05 2.27 27.42
N ASP A 150 6.79 2.63 27.64
CA ASP A 150 6.26 3.02 28.96
C ASP A 150 6.41 1.89 29.98
N ARG A 151 5.99 0.67 29.65
CA ARG A 151 6.23 -0.52 30.49
C ARG A 151 7.73 -0.75 30.78
N GLY A 152 8.61 -0.42 29.83
CA GLY A 152 10.06 -0.49 30.02
C GLY A 152 10.63 0.62 30.91
N LEU A 153 9.96 1.78 30.98
CA LEU A 153 10.28 2.86 31.90
C LEU A 153 9.80 2.55 33.32
N ASP A 154 8.58 2.05 33.49
CA ASP A 154 8.02 1.63 34.78
C ASP A 154 8.90 0.62 35.50
N ILE A 155 9.37 -0.41 34.77
CA ILE A 155 10.28 -1.44 35.31
C ILE A 155 11.61 -0.82 35.76
N LYS A 156 12.18 0.10 34.98
CA LYS A 156 13.42 0.80 35.34
C LYS A 156 13.24 1.72 36.55
N GLU A 157 12.10 2.40 36.65
CA GLU A 157 11.80 3.22 37.82
C GLU A 157 11.70 2.34 39.08
N GLN A 158 11.00 1.20 39.01
CA GLN A 158 10.93 0.25 40.12
C GLN A 158 12.32 -0.31 40.49
N GLU A 159 13.16 -0.65 39.52
CA GLU A 159 14.55 -1.08 39.76
C GLU A 159 15.38 0.00 40.47
N LEU A 160 15.24 1.27 40.06
CA LEU A 160 15.91 2.41 40.71
C LEU A 160 15.39 2.66 42.13
N GLN A 161 14.07 2.57 42.35
CA GLN A 161 13.48 2.69 43.68
C GLN A 161 13.94 1.55 44.62
N LEU A 162 14.09 0.32 44.11
CA LEU A 162 14.62 -0.81 44.86
C LEU A 162 16.11 -0.63 45.19
N ARG A 163 16.95 -0.25 44.21
CA ARG A 163 18.37 0.08 44.46
C ARG A 163 18.55 1.18 45.50
N LYS A 164 17.70 2.22 45.47
CA LYS A 164 17.74 3.29 46.47
C LYS A 164 17.48 2.74 47.88
N LYS A 165 16.40 1.96 48.06
CA LYS A 165 16.09 1.31 49.34
C LYS A 165 17.21 0.37 49.81
N GLU A 166 17.85 -0.36 48.89
CA GLU A 166 18.99 -1.23 49.20
C GLU A 166 20.20 -0.43 49.71
N LEU A 167 20.50 0.72 49.09
CA LEU A 167 21.57 1.62 49.54
C LEU A 167 21.25 2.25 50.91
N ASP A 168 20.01 2.73 51.11
CA ASP A 168 19.55 3.29 52.38
C ASP A 168 19.67 2.26 53.53
N LEU A 169 19.33 1.00 53.27
CA LEU A 169 19.50 -0.11 54.21
C LEU A 169 20.97 -0.43 54.49
N LYS A 170 21.83 -0.47 53.47
CA LYS A 170 23.28 -0.70 53.61
C LYS A 170 23.92 0.38 54.49
N GLN A 171 23.63 1.65 54.22
CA GLN A 171 24.10 2.79 55.04
C GLN A 171 23.59 2.69 56.48
N SER A 172 22.32 2.32 56.68
CA SER A 172 21.74 2.15 58.02
C SER A 172 22.40 1.02 58.82
N ILE A 173 22.77 -0.08 58.16
CA ILE A 173 23.50 -1.21 58.79
C ILE A 173 24.92 -0.78 59.15
N GLU A 174 25.63 -0.12 58.24
CA GLU A 174 27.00 0.34 58.45
C GLU A 174 27.09 1.34 59.62
N LEU A 175 26.20 2.33 59.65
CA LEU A 175 26.10 3.30 60.74
C LEU A 175 25.80 2.62 62.09
N ARG A 176 24.92 1.62 62.10
CA ARG A 176 24.62 0.83 63.31
C ARG A 176 25.81 -0.01 63.77
N ASN A 177 26.60 -0.56 62.84
CA ASN A 177 27.82 -1.30 63.17
C ASN A 177 28.88 -0.39 63.78
N ILE A 178 29.05 0.83 63.26
CA ILE A 178 29.95 1.85 63.84
C ILE A 178 29.50 2.17 65.27
N GLN A 179 28.23 2.49 65.50
CA GLN A 179 27.69 2.78 66.84
C GLN A 179 27.85 1.62 67.84
N LEU A 180 27.71 0.37 67.40
CA LEU A 180 27.95 -0.80 68.24
C LEU A 180 29.43 -0.95 68.60
N ASN A 181 30.32 -0.67 67.66
CA ASN A 181 31.77 -0.75 67.86
C ASN A 181 32.27 0.39 68.79
N GLU A 182 31.72 1.60 68.65
CA GLU A 182 31.96 2.73 69.57
C GLU A 182 31.56 2.36 71.01
N LYS A 183 30.34 1.84 71.20
CA LYS A 183 29.88 1.38 72.53
C LYS A 183 30.78 0.29 73.13
N TYR A 184 31.19 -0.68 72.31
CA TYR A 184 32.10 -1.74 72.76
C TYR A 184 33.46 -1.18 73.21
N LEU A 185 33.99 -0.17 72.50
CA LEU A 185 35.23 0.52 72.88
C LEU A 185 35.07 1.34 74.16
N ASP A 186 33.93 2.02 74.34
CA ASP A 186 33.61 2.77 75.56
C ASP A 186 33.47 1.84 76.79
N GLU A 187 32.73 0.74 76.65
CA GLU A 187 32.60 -0.30 77.68
C GLU A 187 33.97 -0.91 78.04
N TYR A 188 34.79 -1.23 77.03
CA TYR A 188 36.15 -1.70 77.24
C TYR A 188 37.02 -0.67 78.00
N LEU A 189 37.00 0.60 77.58
CA LEU A 189 37.72 1.68 78.24
C LEU A 189 37.25 1.89 79.68
N GLN A 190 35.95 1.77 79.95
CA GLN A 190 35.39 1.86 81.29
C GLN A 190 35.91 0.74 82.20
N VAL A 191 35.89 -0.51 81.73
CA VAL A 191 36.46 -1.65 82.46
C VAL A 191 37.97 -1.48 82.72
N GLN A 192 38.73 -0.90 81.78
CA GLN A 192 40.15 -0.63 82.02
C GLN A 192 40.38 0.49 83.05
N LYS A 193 39.56 1.55 83.04
CA LYS A 193 39.61 2.60 84.08
C LYS A 193 39.33 2.03 85.46
N GLU A 194 38.30 1.19 85.59
CA GLU A 194 37.93 0.53 86.85
C GLU A 194 39.06 -0.39 87.36
N LYS A 195 39.68 -1.18 86.48
CA LYS A 195 40.87 -1.99 86.83
C LYS A 195 42.02 -1.12 87.35
N CYS A 196 42.33 -0.01 86.68
CA CYS A 196 43.37 0.92 87.12
C CYS A 196 43.04 1.54 88.48
N GLU A 197 41.78 1.87 88.74
CA GLU A 197 41.36 2.46 90.01
C GLU A 197 41.41 1.46 91.17
N LEU A 198 40.96 0.21 90.94
CA LEU A 198 41.10 -0.88 91.90
C LEU A 198 42.57 -1.17 92.23
N LEU A 199 43.47 -1.14 91.23
CA LEU A 199 44.91 -1.29 91.45
C LEU A 199 45.48 -0.16 92.31
N LYS A 200 45.12 1.10 92.06
CA LYS A 200 45.53 2.23 92.92
C LYS A 200 45.06 2.04 94.37
N GLN A 201 43.78 1.68 94.56
CA GLN A 201 43.20 1.44 95.89
C GLN A 201 43.90 0.29 96.61
N PHE A 202 44.27 -0.78 95.89
CA PHE A 202 45.07 -1.86 96.45
C PHE A 202 46.44 -1.35 96.92
N PHE A 203 47.21 -0.67 96.07
CA PHE A 203 48.52 -0.14 96.45
C PHE A 203 48.46 0.89 97.59
N MET A 204 47.40 1.68 97.70
CA MET A 204 47.18 2.64 98.80
C MET A 204 46.72 2.01 100.12
N ASN A 205 46.29 0.75 100.12
CA ASN A 205 45.86 0.02 101.32
C ASN A 205 46.90 -1.02 101.80
N THR A 206 47.95 -1.27 101.02
CA THR A 206 49.00 -2.28 101.33
C THR A 206 50.34 -1.67 101.75
N PHE A 207 50.44 -0.34 101.81
CA PHE A 207 51.61 0.44 102.23
C PHE A 207 51.18 1.55 103.20
#